data_AF-A0A2H0NJ28-F1
#
_entry.id   AF-A0A2H0NJ28-F1
#
_cell.length_a   1.000
_cell.length_b   1.000
_cell.length_c   1.000
_cell.angle_alpha   90.00
_cell.angle_beta   90.00
_cell.angle_gamma   90.00
#
_symmetry.space_group_name_H-M   'P 1'
#
loop_
_entity.id
_entity.type
_entity.pdbx_description
1 polymer ?
#
loop_
_entity_poly.entity_id
_entity_poly.type
_entity_poly.pdbx_seq_one_letter_code
_entity_poly.pdbx_strand_id
1 'polypeptide(L)' 'LNIKKLEGNHQTRNGVICKIFHETLDMEKFGTGIGKMKHLMKEHGLSSPQFSEEGDVFVVKFYGPGDK' A
#
# COMPACT_ATOMS: atom_id res chain seq x y z
N LEU A 1 0.87 -11.89 -7.36
CA LEU A 1 0.46 -10.50 -7.68
C LEU A 1 1.33 -9.98 -8.82
N ASN A 2 0.78 -9.09 -9.65
CA ASN A 2 1.53 -8.37 -10.69
C ASN A 2 1.48 -6.89 -10.34
N ILE A 3 2.61 -6.20 -10.35
CA ILE A 3 2.72 -4.78 -9.99
C ILE A 3 1.84 -3.85 -10.86
N LYS A 4 1.40 -4.31 -12.04
CA LYS A 4 0.46 -3.60 -12.92
C LYS A 4 -1.01 -3.75 -12.50
N LYS A 5 -1.31 -4.67 -11.57
CA LYS A 5 -2.67 -4.96 -11.06
C LYS A 5 -2.66 -5.02 -9.52
N LEU A 6 -2.28 -3.91 -8.91
CA LEU A 6 -2.14 -3.79 -7.46
C LEU A 6 -3.46 -3.46 -6.73
N GLU A 7 -4.37 -2.74 -7.38
CA GLU A 7 -5.63 -2.31 -6.77
C GLU A 7 -6.72 -3.37 -6.91
N GLY A 8 -7.57 -3.49 -5.89
CA GLY A 8 -8.70 -4.43 -5.87
C GLY A 8 -8.32 -5.92 -5.74
N ASN A 9 -7.02 -6.23 -5.74
CA ASN A 9 -6.53 -7.60 -5.56
C ASN A 9 -6.03 -7.81 -4.13
N HIS A 10 -6.45 -8.91 -3.52
CA HIS A 10 -5.98 -9.32 -2.21
C HIS A 10 -5.32 -10.70 -2.31
N GLN A 11 -4.01 -10.76 -2.05
CA GLN A 11 -3.30 -12.00 -1.78
C GLN A 11 -2.44 -11.79 -0.54
N THR A 12 -2.51 -12.73 0.39
CA THR A 12 -1.74 -12.69 1.64
C THR A 12 -0.62 -13.72 1.57
N ARG A 13 0.57 -13.34 2.05
CA ARG A 13 1.67 -14.31 2.22
C ARG A 13 1.46 -15.17 3.47
N ASN A 14 0.86 -14.59 4.51
CA ASN A 14 0.52 -15.26 5.75
C ASN A 14 -0.90 -14.86 6.17
N GLY A 15 -1.86 -15.79 6.02
CA GLY A 15 -3.25 -15.55 6.35
C GLY A 15 -3.52 -15.32 7.85
N VAL A 16 -2.70 -15.89 8.74
CA VAL A 16 -2.87 -15.75 10.19
C VAL A 16 -2.57 -14.32 10.62
N ILE A 17 -1.47 -13.75 10.12
CA ILE A 17 -1.10 -12.35 10.40
C ILE A 17 -2.20 -11.41 9.90
N CYS A 18 -2.69 -11.60 8.67
CA CYS A 18 -3.76 -10.77 8.12
C CYS A 18 -5.07 -10.89 8.91
N LYS A 19 -5.40 -12.08 9.42
CA LYS A 19 -6.57 -12.29 10.27
C LYS A 19 -6.44 -11.52 11.59
N ILE A 20 -5.29 -11.60 12.26
CA ILE A 20 -5.03 -10.85 13.50
C ILE A 20 -5.20 -9.35 13.26
N PHE A 21 -4.54 -8.78 12.24
CA PHE A 21 -4.65 -7.35 11.94
C PHE A 21 -6.06 -6.89 11.56
N HIS A 22 -6.86 -7.78 10.96
CA HIS A 22 -8.26 -7.49 10.67
C HIS A 22 -9.13 -7.52 11.94
N GLU A 23 -8.90 -8.49 12.81
CA GLU A 23 -9.61 -8.65 14.09
C GLU A 23 -9.26 -7.55 15.10
N THR A 24 -8.02 -7.05 15.09
CA THR A 24 -7.57 -5.94 15.95
C THR A 24 -7.97 -4.57 15.42
N LEU A 25 -8.61 -4.49 14.25
CA LEU A 25 -9.00 -3.25 13.56
C LEU A 25 -7.84 -2.32 13.17
N ASP A 26 -6.60 -2.80 13.30
CA ASP A 26 -5.40 -2.09 12.84
C ASP A 26 -5.26 -2.09 11.31
N MET A 27 -5.99 -2.98 10.63
CA MET A 27 -6.05 -3.05 9.18
C MET A 27 -7.49 -2.98 8.68
N GLU A 28 -7.69 -2.07 7.74
CA GLU A 28 -8.96 -1.84 7.07
C GLU A 28 -9.37 -2.97 6.10
N LYS A 29 -10.43 -2.72 5.31
CA LYS A 29 -10.92 -3.66 4.29
C LYS A 29 -9.78 -4.08 3.35
N PHE A 30 -9.67 -5.38 3.12
CA PHE A 30 -8.64 -5.92 2.24
C PHE A 30 -8.65 -5.29 0.85
N GLY A 31 -7.47 -4.93 0.34
CA GLY A 31 -7.28 -4.44 -1.03
C GLY A 31 -7.53 -2.94 -1.25
N THR A 32 -7.90 -2.17 -0.23
CA THR A 32 -8.13 -0.70 -0.34
C THR A 32 -6.87 0.14 -0.08
N GLY A 33 -5.89 -0.41 0.64
CA GLY A 33 -4.71 0.33 1.11
C GLY A 33 -3.95 1.05 -0.02
N ILE A 34 -3.73 0.41 -1.17
CA ILE A 34 -2.99 1.01 -2.29
C ILE A 34 -3.74 2.20 -2.90
N GLY A 35 -5.06 2.08 -3.07
CA GLY A 35 -5.90 3.18 -3.54
C GLY A 35 -5.88 4.36 -2.57
N LYS A 36 -5.98 4.09 -1.27
CA LYS A 36 -5.89 5.11 -0.22
C LYS A 36 -4.54 5.80 -0.17
N MET A 37 -3.43 5.07 -0.28
CA MET A 37 -2.10 5.66 -0.32
C MET A 37 -1.98 6.68 -1.45
N LYS A 38 -2.47 6.37 -2.65
CA LYS A 38 -2.48 7.31 -3.78
C LYS A 38 -3.40 8.52 -3.51
N HIS A 39 -4.58 8.27 -2.95
CA HIS A 39 -5.55 9.31 -2.65
C HIS A 39 -5.00 10.34 -1.65
N LEU A 40 -4.47 9.89 -0.53
CA LEU A 40 -3.92 10.74 0.53
C LEU A 40 -2.75 11.60 0.02
N MET A 41 -1.82 11.01 -0.73
CA MET A 41 -0.72 11.78 -1.34
C MET A 41 -1.25 12.91 -2.22
N LYS A 42 -2.26 12.63 -3.05
CA LYS A 42 -2.89 13.62 -3.91
C LYS A 42 -3.61 14.71 -3.14
N GLU A 43 -4.35 14.36 -2.08
CA GLU A 43 -5.05 15.33 -1.22
C GLU A 43 -4.07 16.30 -0.55
N HIS A 44 -2.88 15.85 -0.20
CA HIS A 44 -1.82 16.68 0.37
C HIS A 44 -0.96 17.40 -0.69
N GLY A 45 -1.31 17.32 -1.98
CA GLY A 45 -0.56 17.95 -3.07
C GLY A 45 0.81 17.32 -3.33
N LEU A 46 1.04 16.10 -2.86
CA LEU A 46 2.28 15.35 -3.02
C LEU A 46 2.22 14.43 -4.24
N SER A 47 3.39 14.00 -4.71
CA SER A 47 3.48 13.03 -5.81
C SER A 47 2.96 11.65 -5.39
N SER A 48 2.26 10.95 -6.28
CA SER A 48 1.79 9.59 -6.03
C SER A 48 2.95 8.66 -5.58
N PRO A 49 2.69 7.67 -4.70
CA PRO A 49 3.71 6.72 -4.30
C PRO A 49 4.25 5.94 -5.51
N GLN A 50 5.54 5.66 -5.51
CA GLN A 50 6.17 4.80 -6.49
C GLN A 50 6.21 3.36 -5.96
N PHE A 51 5.74 2.42 -6.78
CA PHE A 51 5.76 1.00 -6.49
C PHE A 51 6.79 0.32 -7.39
N SER A 52 7.69 -0.46 -6.81
CA SER A 52 8.68 -1.28 -7.54
C SER A 52 8.84 -2.66 -6.91
N GLU A 53 9.25 -3.63 -7.73
CA GLU A 53 9.79 -4.91 -7.27
C GLU A 53 11.32 -4.81 -7.42
N GLU A 54 12.03 -4.85 -6.30
CA GLU A 54 13.50 -4.78 -6.25
C GLU A 54 14.02 -6.13 -5.78
N GLY A 55 14.32 -7.04 -6.71
CA GLY A 55 14.62 -8.44 -6.38
C GLY A 55 13.38 -9.15 -5.80
N ASP A 56 13.52 -9.73 -4.59
CA ASP A 56 12.44 -10.46 -3.90
C ASP A 56 11.59 -9.57 -2.98
N VAL A 57 11.82 -8.25 -2.99
CA VAL A 57 11.08 -7.32 -2.13
C VAL A 57 10.17 -6.38 -2.94
N PHE A 58 8.99 -6.13 -2.39
CA PHE A 58 8.09 -5.10 -2.86
C PHE A 58 8.40 -3.79 -2.14
N VAL A 59 8.68 -2.74 -2.90
CA VAL A 59 9.11 -1.44 -2.38
C VAL A 59 8.05 -0.39 -2.69
N VAL A 60 7.71 0.42 -1.68
CA VAL A 60 6.84 1.58 -1.80
C VAL A 60 7.62 2.82 -1.37
N LYS A 61 7.80 3.79 -2.28
CA LYS A 61 8.49 5.05 -2.02
C LYS A 61 7.48 6.20 -1.96
N PHE A 62 7.52 6.96 -0.87
CA PHE A 62 6.72 8.17 -0.66
C PHE A 62 7.63 9.39 -0.75
N TYR A 63 7.15 10.42 -1.44
CA TYR A 63 7.86 11.69 -1.59
C TYR A 63 7.21 12.74 -0.70
N GLY A 64 7.86 13.06 0.41
CA GLY A 64 7.43 14.14 1.29
C GLY A 64 7.64 15.52 0.64
N PRO A 65 7.17 16.60 1.28
CA PRO A 65 7.32 17.96 0.76
C PRO A 65 8.78 18.47 0.68
N GLY A 66 9.75 17.66 1.11
CA GLY A 66 11.15 18.08 1.30
C GLY A 66 11.34 18.93 2.57
N ASP A 67 12.58 19.28 2.86
CA ASP A 67 12.88 20.38 3.79
C ASP A 67 12.65 21.71 3.06
N LYS A 68 11.99 22.67 3.74
CA LYS A 68 11.76 24.02 3.22
C LYS A 68 12.99 24.91 3.36
#